data_AF-A0A5C4MTZ3-F1
#
_entry.id   AF-A0A5C4MTZ3-F1
#
_cell.length_a   1.000
_cell.length_b   1.000
_cell.length_c   1.000
_cell.angle_alpha   90.00
_cell.angle_beta   90.00
_cell.angle_gamma   90.00
#
_symmetry.space_group_name_H-M   'P 1'
#
loop_
_entity.id
_entity.type
_entity.pdbx_description
1 polymer ?
#
loop_
_entity_poly.entity_id
_entity_poly.type
_entity_poly.pdbx_seq_one_letter_code
_entity_poly.pdbx_strand_id
1 'polypeptide(L)' 'MNVRTPVDSILPARDAAFMRSYLDALTLVERLHRLLLDVIKDEFERLNILDVNPVQALLLFNIGDNEVTAGEL' A
#
# COMPACT_ATOMS: atom_id res chain seq x y z
N MET A 1 32.55 16.76 36.66
CA MET A 1 32.74 16.95 35.21
C MET A 1 31.96 15.84 34.51
N ASN A 2 30.78 16.13 33.98
CA ASN A 2 29.88 15.11 33.45
C ASN A 2 30.28 14.77 32.01
N VAL A 3 30.93 13.63 31.81
CA VAL A 3 31.38 13.16 30.49
C VAL A 3 30.16 12.63 29.75
N ARG A 4 29.50 13.48 28.96
CA ARG A 4 28.52 13.04 27.96
C ARG A 4 29.23 12.12 26.98
N THR A 5 28.91 10.84 27.02
CA THR A 5 29.38 9.85 26.04
C THR A 5 28.80 10.15 24.65
N PRO A 6 29.54 9.94 23.55
CA PRO A 6 29.09 10.25 22.18
C PRO A 6 27.95 9.37 21.64
N VAL A 7 27.43 8.44 22.45
CA VAL A 7 26.49 7.39 22.02
C VAL A 7 25.07 7.93 21.84
N ASP A 8 24.70 8.99 22.58
CA ASP A 8 23.34 9.54 22.57
C ASP A 8 22.98 10.28 21.26
N SER A 9 23.96 10.66 20.44
CA SER A 9 23.73 11.41 19.19
C SER A 9 23.53 10.54 17.94
N ILE A 10 23.85 9.24 18.00
CA ILE A 10 23.80 8.34 16.82
C ILE A 10 22.40 7.72 16.63
N LEU A 11 21.68 7.47 17.74
CA LEU A 11 20.34 6.89 17.74
C LEU A 11 19.30 7.73 16.95
N PRO A 12 19.16 9.06 17.15
CA PRO A 12 18.15 9.84 16.43
C PRO A 12 18.40 9.94 14.92
N ALA A 13 19.66 9.91 14.47
CA ALA A 13 19.99 9.94 13.05
C ALA A 13 19.63 8.62 12.35
N ARG A 14 19.83 7.47 13.03
CA ARG A 14 19.45 6.15 12.52
C ARG A 14 17.93 6.00 12.41
N ASP A 15 17.18 6.46 13.41
CA ASP A 15 15.72 6.39 13.42
C ASP A 15 15.12 7.31 12.34
N ALA A 16 15.69 8.49 12.13
CA ALA A 16 15.28 9.40 11.05
C ALA A 16 15.54 8.81 9.65
N ALA A 17 16.69 8.16 9.45
CA ALA A 17 17.00 7.48 8.19
C ALA A 17 16.06 6.31 7.92
N PHE A 18 15.77 5.49 8.94
CA PHE A 18 14.80 4.40 8.85
C PHE A 18 13.40 4.93 8.51
N MET A 19 12.93 5.96 9.22
CA MET A 19 11.63 6.57 8.98
C MET A 19 11.51 7.13 7.56
N ARG A 20 12.58 7.74 7.03
CA ARG A 20 12.61 8.19 5.64
C ARG A 20 12.45 7.03 4.65
N SER A 21 13.21 5.96 4.82
CA SER A 21 13.07 4.77 3.96
C SER A 21 11.70 4.11 4.06
N TYR A 22 11.10 4.10 5.25
CA TYR A 22 9.74 3.60 5.47
C TYR A 22 8.70 4.44 4.71
N LEU A 23 8.75 5.77 4.80
CA LEU A 23 7.84 6.67 4.09
C LEU A 23 8.05 6.61 2.56
N ASP A 24 9.29 6.46 2.11
CA ASP A 24 9.60 6.26 0.69
C ASP A 24 8.98 4.95 0.18
N ALA A 25 9.09 3.86 0.94
CA ALA A 25 8.45 2.58 0.60
C ALA A 25 6.92 2.67 0.59
N LEU A 26 6.32 3.33 1.59
CA LEU A 26 4.88 3.56 1.64
C LEU A 26 4.39 4.34 0.40
N THR A 27 5.12 5.38 0.00
CA THR A 27 4.82 6.16 -1.21
C THR A 27 4.87 5.29 -2.47
N LEU A 28 5.84 4.37 -2.57
CA LEU A 28 5.92 3.44 -3.69
C LEU A 28 4.74 2.47 -3.72
N VAL A 29 4.31 1.96 -2.57
CA VAL A 29 3.14 1.07 -2.45
C VAL A 29 1.86 1.79 -2.87
N GLU A 30 1.63 3.01 -2.38
CA GLU A 30 0.47 3.82 -2.76
C GLU A 30 0.45 4.11 -4.27
N ARG A 31 1.62 4.41 -4.86
CA ARG A 31 1.74 4.61 -6.30
C ARG A 31 1.43 3.34 -7.08
N LEU A 32 1.97 2.19 -6.65
CA LEU A 32 1.70 0.90 -7.27
C LEU A 32 0.19 0.58 -7.23
N HIS A 33 -0.47 0.84 -6.11
CA HIS A 33 -1.90 0.62 -5.95
C HIS A 33 -2.72 1.47 -6.94
N ARG A 34 -2.42 2.77 -7.09
CA ARG A 34 -3.09 3.61 -8.09
C ARG A 34 -2.85 3.13 -9.52
N LEU A 35 -1.60 2.83 -9.86
CA LEU A 35 -1.25 2.34 -11.20
C LEU A 35 -1.96 1.02 -11.52
N LEU A 36 -2.12 0.13 -10.54
CA LEU A 36 -2.89 -1.11 -10.72
C LEU A 36 -4.37 -0.81 -11.02
N LEU A 37 -4.99 0.10 -10.25
CA LEU A 37 -6.38 0.51 -10.48
C LEU A 37 -6.55 1.18 -11.85
N ASP A 38 -5.57 1.98 -12.28
CA ASP A 38 -5.57 2.63 -13.59
C ASP A 38 -5.51 1.58 -14.71
N VAL A 39 -4.62 0.59 -14.61
CA VAL A 39 -4.54 -0.51 -15.58
C VAL A 39 -5.88 -1.26 -15.65
N ILE A 40 -6.47 -1.62 -14.50
CA ILE A 40 -7.77 -2.32 -14.48
C ILE A 40 -8.87 -1.44 -15.12
N LYS A 41 -8.85 -0.13 -14.89
CA LYS A 41 -9.79 0.82 -15.48
C LYS A 41 -9.64 0.86 -17.01
N ASP A 42 -8.41 0.99 -17.49
CA ASP A 42 -8.10 1.03 -18.93
C ASP A 42 -8.57 -0.24 -19.64
N GLU A 43 -8.41 -1.40 -18.99
CA GLU A 43 -8.89 -2.70 -19.47
C GLU A 43 -10.42 -2.75 -19.58
N PHE A 44 -11.13 -2.25 -18.56
CA PHE A 44 -12.60 -2.18 -18.57
C PHE A 44 -13.13 -1.26 -19.65
N GLU A 45 -12.53 -0.07 -19.80
CA GLU A 45 -12.88 0.87 -20.87
C GLU A 45 -12.65 0.25 -22.25
N ARG A 46 -11.53 -0.46 -22.46
CA ARG A 46 -11.27 -1.16 -23.73
C ARG A 46 -12.28 -2.26 -24.04
N LEU A 47 -12.74 -2.97 -23.01
CA LEU A 47 -13.76 -4.03 -23.14
C LEU A 47 -15.21 -3.51 -23.09
N ASN A 48 -15.39 -2.19 -22.92
CA ASN A 48 -16.68 -1.54 -22.75
C ASN A 48 -17.49 -2.09 -21.55
N ILE A 49 -16.79 -2.47 -20.47
CA ILE A 49 -17.37 -2.88 -19.19
C ILE A 49 -17.53 -1.62 -18.34
N LEU A 50 -18.77 -1.15 -18.16
CA LEU A 50 -19.06 0.10 -17.46
C LEU A 50 -19.80 -0.10 -16.12
N ASP A 51 -20.33 -1.30 -15.89
CA ASP A 51 -21.19 -1.61 -14.73
C ASP A 51 -20.40 -1.92 -13.45
N VAL A 52 -19.08 -2.06 -13.55
CA VAL A 52 -18.19 -2.43 -12.45
C VAL A 52 -16.95 -1.53 -12.49
N ASN A 53 -16.58 -0.96 -11.34
CA ASN A 53 -15.35 -0.17 -11.21
C ASN A 53 -14.15 -1.04 -10.75
N PRO A 54 -12.90 -0.59 -10.93
CA PRO A 54 -11.71 -1.36 -10.56
C PRO A 54 -11.65 -1.84 -9.11
N VAL A 55 -12.16 -1.04 -8.16
CA VAL A 55 -12.21 -1.43 -6.74
C VAL A 55 -13.19 -2.57 -6.52
N GLN A 56 -14.37 -2.50 -7.13
CA GLN A 56 -15.37 -3.58 -7.09
C GLN A 56 -14.85 -4.86 -7.73
N ALA A 57 -14.10 -4.75 -8.82
CA ALA A 57 -13.46 -5.90 -9.47
C ALA A 57 -12.46 -6.59 -8.55
N LEU A 58 -11.63 -5.82 -7.82
CA LEU A 58 -10.72 -6.38 -6.82
C LEU A 58 -11.47 -7.04 -5.67
N LEU A 59 -12.58 -6.47 -5.20
CA LEU A 59 -13.42 -7.09 -4.17
C LEU A 59 -14.01 -8.41 -4.68
N LEU A 60 -14.57 -8.43 -5.90
CA LEU A 60 -15.11 -9.65 -6.50
C LEU A 60 -14.04 -10.71 -6.72
N PHE A 61 -12.83 -10.33 -7.13
CA PHE A 61 -11.69 -11.24 -7.24
C PHE A 61 -11.30 -11.83 -5.87
N ASN A 62 -11.18 -10.97 -4.84
CA ASN A 62 -10.80 -11.40 -3.50
C ASN A 62 -11.88 -12.24 -2.81
N ILE A 63 -13.17 -12.04 -3.14
CA ILE A 63 -14.29 -12.86 -2.67
C ILE A 63 -14.46 -14.12 -3.53
N GLY A 64 -14.07 -14.11 -4.81
CA GLY A 64 -14.28 -15.24 -5.73
C GLY A 64 -13.50 -16.50 -5.37
N ASP A 65 -12.30 -16.35 -4.79
CA ASP A 65 -11.44 -17.46 -4.35
C ASP A 65 -11.58 -17.79 -2.86
N ASN A 66 -12.16 -16.88 -2.08
CA ASN A 66 -12.50 -17.14 -0.68
C ASN A 66 -13.99 -17.46 -0.63
N GLU A 67 -14.39 -18.71 -0.37
CA GLU A 67 -15.77 -18.98 0.05
C GLU A 67 -16.03 -18.23 1.37
N VAL A 68 -16.37 -16.93 1.29
CA VAL A 68 -16.76 -16.14 2.44
C VAL A 68 -18.15 -16.63 2.82
N THR A 69 -18.19 -17.64 3.69
CA THR A 69 -19.41 -17.91 4.42
C THR A 69 -19.80 -16.65 5.18
N ALA A 70 -21.09 -16.31 5.17
CA ALA A 70 -21.63 -15.05 5.70
C ALA A 70 -21.36 -14.77 7.20
N GLY A 71 -20.54 -15.58 7.88
CA GLY A 71 -20.21 -15.49 9.30
C GLY A 71 -18.93 -14.70 9.65
N GLU A 72 -18.19 -14.15 8.69
CA GLU A 72 -16.93 -13.40 8.95
C GLU A 72 -17.00 -11.92 8.54
N LEU A 73 -18.20 -11.36 8.34
CA LEU A 73 -18.44 -9.92 8.19
C LEU A 73 -18.52 -9.21 9.55
#